data_AF-A0A1S8NC36-F1
#
_entry.id   AF-A0A1S8NC36-F1
#
_cell.length_a   1.000
_cell.length_b   1.000
_cell.length_c   1.000
_cell.angle_alpha   90.00
_cell.angle_beta   90.00
_cell.angle_gamma   90.00
#
_symmetry.space_group_name_H-M   'P 1'
#
loop_
_entity.id
_entity.type
_entity.pdbx_description
1 polymer ?
#
loop_
_entity_poly.entity_id
_entity_poly.type
_entity_poly.pdbx_seq_one_letter_code
_entity_poly.pdbx_strand_id
1 'polypeptide(L)'
;MKKPKVKITLVDKIGSGTCHRGHKIGESFDYDTDRGKICPMAMHVAFPYVDILRYGGTLPCTSNGEFRFCCPDVDIINVFRLEIVK
;
A
#
# COMPACT_ATOMS: atom_id res chain seq x y z
N MET A 1 -9.07 -21.72 4.47
CA MET A 1 -9.38 -20.83 3.32
C MET A 1 -8.08 -20.32 2.70
N LYS A 2 -8.02 -20.21 1.37
CA LYS A 2 -6.88 -19.54 0.69
C LYS A 2 -6.96 -18.04 0.97
N LYS A 3 -5.87 -17.44 1.46
CA LYS A 3 -5.81 -16.00 1.71
C LYS A 3 -5.92 -15.25 0.37
N PRO A 4 -6.70 -14.16 0.29
CA PRO A 4 -6.78 -13.36 -0.92
C PRO A 4 -5.39 -12.77 -1.25
N LYS A 5 -5.09 -12.73 -2.55
CA LYS A 5 -3.91 -12.03 -3.05
C LYS A 5 -4.14 -10.53 -2.94
N VAL A 6 -3.13 -9.81 -2.49
CA VAL A 6 -3.22 -8.36 -2.30
C VAL A 6 -2.13 -7.68 -3.12
N LYS A 7 -2.54 -6.68 -3.90
CA LYS A 7 -1.68 -5.82 -4.68
C LYS A 7 -1.60 -4.45 -4.01
N ILE A 8 -0.37 -3.92 -3.91
CA ILE A 8 -0.08 -2.58 -3.37
C ILE A 8 0.52 -1.76 -4.49
N THR A 9 -0.08 -0.62 -4.83
CA THR A 9 0.35 0.23 -5.94
C THR A 9 0.63 1.64 -5.43
N LEU A 10 1.80 2.21 -5.74
CA LEU A 10 2.08 3.63 -5.48
C LEU A 10 1.32 4.48 -6.50
N VAL A 11 0.34 5.26 -6.05
CA VAL A 11 -0.57 6.00 -6.93
C VAL A 11 -0.37 7.51 -6.89
N ASP A 12 0.21 8.03 -5.81
CA ASP A 12 0.43 9.47 -5.66
C ASP A 12 1.60 9.78 -4.70
N LYS A 13 2.07 11.02 -4.72
CA LYS A 13 3.09 11.53 -3.81
C LYS A 13 2.80 12.98 -3.44
N ILE A 14 2.76 13.27 -2.14
CA ILE A 14 2.63 14.63 -1.60
C ILE A 14 3.99 15.08 -1.09
N GLY A 15 4.36 16.33 -1.41
CA GLY A 15 5.67 16.91 -1.10
C GLY A 15 6.61 16.95 -2.31
N SER A 16 7.55 17.90 -2.30
CA SER A 16 8.47 18.16 -3.42
C SER A 16 9.69 17.23 -3.46
N GLY A 17 9.98 16.51 -2.37
CA GLY A 17 11.15 15.62 -2.26
C GLY A 17 11.00 14.28 -2.99
N THR A 18 12.03 13.44 -2.86
CA THR A 18 12.10 12.09 -3.43
C THR A 18 11.97 11.00 -2.38
N CYS A 19 11.29 9.90 -2.69
CA CYS A 19 11.26 8.75 -1.80
C CYS A 19 12.68 8.25 -1.45
N HIS A 20 13.00 8.15 -0.16
CA HIS A 20 14.29 7.63 0.32
C HIS A 20 14.61 6.20 -0.16
N ARG A 21 13.57 5.38 -0.36
CA ARG A 21 13.71 4.02 -0.91
C ARG A 21 13.77 3.99 -2.44
N GLY A 22 13.48 5.10 -3.11
CA GLY A 22 13.49 5.21 -4.57
C GLY A 22 12.18 4.81 -5.27
N HIS A 23 11.08 4.62 -4.53
CA HIS A 23 9.79 4.26 -5.13
C HIS A 23 9.22 5.36 -6.02
N LYS A 24 8.53 4.96 -7.10
CA LYS A 24 7.94 5.81 -8.13
C LYS A 24 6.46 5.49 -8.36
N ILE A 25 5.69 6.53 -8.69
CA ILE A 25 4.28 6.38 -9.04
C ILE A 25 4.12 5.40 -10.20
N GLY A 26 3.16 4.47 -10.06
CA GLY A 26 2.92 3.37 -10.97
C GLY A 26 3.53 2.03 -10.54
N GLU A 27 4.51 2.03 -9.63
CA GLU A 27 5.07 0.79 -9.11
C GLU A 27 4.03 -0.02 -8.34
N SER A 28 4.02 -1.32 -8.59
CA SER A 28 3.09 -2.27 -8.01
C SER A 28 3.83 -3.46 -7.42
N PHE A 29 3.34 -3.94 -6.28
CA PHE A 29 3.94 -5.03 -5.52
C PHE A 29 2.88 -6.07 -5.15
N ASP A 30 3.22 -7.34 -5.30
CA ASP A 30 2.46 -8.44 -4.73
C ASP A 30 2.84 -8.60 -3.24
N TYR A 31 1.85 -8.55 -2.35
CA TYR A 31 2.12 -8.58 -0.91
C TYR A 31 2.76 -9.88 -0.43
N ASP A 32 2.59 -11.02 -1.11
CA ASP A 32 3.18 -12.28 -0.64
C ASP A 32 4.62 -12.44 -1.14
N THR A 33 4.92 -11.94 -2.33
CA THR A 33 6.19 -12.22 -3.03
C THR A 33 7.15 -11.03 -3.07
N ASP A 34 6.66 -9.80 -2.98
CA ASP A 34 7.47 -8.58 -3.14
C ASP A 34 7.72 -7.81 -1.84
N ARG A 35 7.40 -8.35 -0.66
CA ARG A 35 7.55 -7.64 0.64
C ARG A 35 8.93 -7.02 0.84
N GLY A 36 9.98 -7.73 0.45
CA GLY A 36 11.36 -7.26 0.57
C GLY A 36 11.70 -6.06 -0.33
N LYS A 37 10.92 -5.85 -1.41
CA LYS A 37 11.09 -4.73 -2.34
C LYS A 37 10.41 -3.45 -1.83
N ILE A 38 9.32 -3.59 -1.06
CA ILE A 38 8.59 -2.47 -0.47
C ILE A 38 9.45 -1.79 0.62
N CYS A 39 9.27 -0.47 0.78
CA CYS A 39 9.90 0.27 1.88
C CYS A 39 9.40 -0.28 3.23
N PRO A 40 10.27 -0.60 4.21
CA PRO A 40 9.84 -1.10 5.51
C PRO A 40 8.84 -0.18 6.23
N MET A 41 9.01 1.14 6.09
CA MET A 41 8.08 2.12 6.68
C MET A 41 6.69 2.04 6.04
N ALA A 42 6.62 1.94 4.71
CA ALA A 42 5.35 1.74 4.01
C ALA A 42 4.73 0.38 4.37
N MET A 43 5.56 -0.65 4.51
CA MET A 43 5.11 -2.00 4.84
C MET A 43 4.58 -2.11 6.27
N HIS A 44 5.17 -1.38 7.22
CA HIS A 44 4.70 -1.29 8.60
C HIS A 44 3.29 -0.69 8.67
N VAL A 45 2.96 0.27 7.80
CA VAL A 45 1.61 0.83 7.71
C VAL A 45 0.65 -0.08 6.95
N ALA A 46 1.11 -0.78 5.91
CA ALA A 46 0.23 -1.59 5.09
C ALA A 46 -0.21 -2.91 5.75
N PHE A 47 0.65 -3.55 6.55
CA PHE A 47 0.39 -4.91 7.06
C PHE A 47 -0.95 -5.06 7.83
N PRO A 48 -1.39 -4.11 8.68
CA PRO A 48 -2.65 -4.26 9.40
C PRO A 48 -3.84 -4.23 8.44
N TYR A 49 -3.81 -3.36 7.43
CA TYR A 49 -4.87 -3.27 6.42
C TYR A 49 -4.96 -4.52 5.55
N VAL A 50 -3.80 -5.07 5.16
CA VAL A 50 -3.73 -6.34 4.43
C VAL A 50 -4.35 -7.47 5.25
N ASP A 51 -4.04 -7.54 6.55
CA ASP A 51 -4.58 -8.59 7.42
C ASP A 51 -6.09 -8.45 7.63
N ILE A 52 -6.60 -7.22 7.82
CA ILE A 52 -8.06 -6.97 7.88
C ILE A 52 -8.76 -7.59 6.66
N LEU A 53 -8.28 -7.30 5.45
CA LEU A 53 -8.87 -7.84 4.22
C LEU A 53 -8.69 -9.37 4.12
N ARG A 54 -7.55 -9.90 4.53
CA ARG A 54 -7.27 -11.35 4.49
C ARG A 54 -8.15 -12.16 5.41
N TYR A 55 -8.57 -11.58 6.52
CA TYR A 55 -9.43 -12.20 7.51
C TYR A 55 -10.91 -11.81 7.34
N GLY A 56 -11.29 -11.26 6.19
CA GLY A 56 -12.69 -11.02 5.81
C GLY A 56 -13.28 -9.72 6.32
N GLY A 57 -12.45 -8.84 6.89
CA GLY A 57 -12.84 -7.48 7.25
C GLY A 57 -12.89 -6.55 6.04
N THR A 58 -13.50 -5.38 6.24
CA THR A 58 -13.63 -4.32 5.23
C THR A 58 -12.88 -3.07 5.68
N LEU A 59 -12.27 -2.37 4.73
CA LEU A 59 -11.60 -1.11 4.99
C LEU A 59 -12.53 0.07 4.62
N PRO A 60 -12.38 1.23 5.28
CA PRO A 60 -13.13 2.43 4.89
C PRO A 60 -12.66 2.91 3.52
N CYS A 61 -13.44 2.67 2.48
CA CYS A 61 -13.13 3.16 1.15
C CYS A 61 -13.32 4.67 1.07
N THR A 62 -12.50 5.33 0.25
CA THR A 62 -12.74 6.71 -0.18
C THR A 62 -14.03 6.81 -1.02
N SER A 63 -14.47 8.02 -1.34
CA SER A 63 -15.64 8.29 -2.21
C SER A 63 -15.61 7.52 -3.53
N ASN A 64 -14.42 7.16 -4.02
CA ASN A 64 -14.22 6.48 -5.30
C ASN A 64 -14.14 4.94 -5.15
N GLY A 65 -14.48 4.40 -3.97
CA GLY A 65 -14.47 2.95 -3.71
C GLY A 65 -13.08 2.36 -3.46
N GLU A 66 -12.01 3.16 -3.50
CA GLU A 66 -10.64 2.71 -3.29
C GLU A 66 -10.19 2.94 -1.84
N PHE A 67 -9.47 1.96 -1.27
CA PHE A 67 -8.71 2.18 -0.04
C PHE A 67 -7.29 2.64 -0.37
N ARG A 68 -6.84 3.70 0.31
CA ARG A 68 -5.50 4.26 0.17
C ARG A 68 -4.89 4.46 1.55
N PHE A 69 -3.58 4.24 1.66
CA PHE A 69 -2.77 4.53 2.84
C PHE A 69 -1.50 5.25 2.40
N CYS A 70 -0.73 5.79 3.33
CA CYS A 70 0.56 6.40 3.02
C CYS A 70 1.71 5.87 3.89
N CYS A 71 2.94 6.04 3.41
CA CYS A 71 4.09 5.83 4.27
C CYS A 71 4.21 6.97 5.31
N PRO A 72 4.76 6.69 6.50
CA PRO A 72 4.86 7.64 7.60
C PRO A 72 6.11 8.53 7.47
N ASP A 73 6.28 9.15 6.31
CA ASP A 73 7.35 10.12 6.04
C ASP A 73 6.71 11.51 6.00
N VAL A 74 7.10 12.38 6.93
CA VAL A 74 6.41 13.66 7.18
C VAL A 74 6.67 14.70 6.09
N ASP A 75 7.83 14.62 5.43
CA ASP A 75 8.22 15.57 4.39
C ASP A 75 7.79 15.09 3.00
N ILE A 76 7.74 13.77 2.79
CA ILE A 76 7.50 13.16 1.48
C ILE A 76 6.56 11.96 1.63
N ILE A 77 5.27 12.20 1.44
CA ILE A 77 4.23 11.20 1.66
C ILE A 77 3.96 10.46 0.34
N ASN A 78 4.40 9.20 0.24
CA ASN A 78 3.95 8.30 -0.82
C ASN A 78 2.59 7.69 -0.48
N VAL A 79 1.63 7.80 -1.40
CA VAL A 79 0.26 7.30 -1.25
C VAL A 79 0.09 6.02 -2.06
N PHE A 80 -0.27 4.94 -1.37
CA PHE A 80 -0.45 3.62 -1.93
C PHE A 80 -1.93 3.24 -1.97
N ARG A 81 -2.37 2.66 -3.08
CA ARG A 81 -3.66 1.98 -3.21
C ARG A 81 -3.47 0.50 -2.89
N LEU A 82 -4.44 -0.08 -2.19
CA LEU A 82 -4.44 -1.49 -1.81
C LEU A 82 -5.66 -2.18 -2.41
N GLU A 83 -5.45 -3.31 -3.09
CA GLU A 83 -6.48 -4.02 -3.85
C GLU A 83 -6.41 -5.52 -3.62
N ILE A 84 -7.57 -6.19 -3.47
CA ILE A 84 -7.65 -7.65 -3.58
C ILE A 84 -7.62 -8.02 -5.06
N VAL A 85 -6.69 -8.90 -5.44
CA VAL A 85 -6.64 -9.47 -6.79
C VAL A 85 -7.63 -10.64 -6.85
N LYS A 86 -8.62 -10.56 -7.74
CA LYS A 86 -9.59 -11.61 -8.00
C LYS A 86 -8.99 -12.75 -8.81
#